data_AF-A0A8T4JD95-F1
#
_entry.id   AF-A0A8T4JD95-F1
#
_cell.length_a   1.000
_cell.length_b   1.000
_cell.length_c   1.000
_cell.angle_alpha   90.00
_cell.angle_beta   90.00
_cell.angle_gamma   90.00
#
_symmetry.space_group_name_H-M   'P 1'
#
loop_
_entity.id
_entity.type
_entity.pdbx_description
1 polymer ?
#
loop_
_entity_poly.entity_id
_entity_poly.type
_entity_poly.pdbx_seq_one_letter_code
_entity_poly.pdbx_strand_id
1 'polypeptide(L)'
;MVVWKLDDILKKKDISRIISELQTRVSKLEKKKKSFKPTMSTKSFRAIMEELEHIDRALSKLGSYASNWFSENTKNQEAAALRNHYRALSADVETSLLFVGQEWKRFDNKNAQRLMKACPEYTHHLKLIRAGKKHMLSDEVEEIITIKDINGPGALTTIYSMLTTGFSYELNGKKVEPSELIQHIRSSNGSMRRKSYNSLFKPYVAHKEVLAEMYKHIIDDWRREANMRKYPRSISVRNRANDLPDAAVATLLKVCRKNAKVFQVYFKKKAKLLGKKKLSRYDLYAPLKKNNEKLSWKDATETILQTFSDFHPDFYGAASHIIEQEHIHSKVQANKHNGAYCNSPAPDCLPYILLSFTDDANSMRTLAHELGHGVHAVLA
;
A
#
# COMPACT_ATOMS: atom_id res chain seq x y z
N MET A 1 -19.75 0.69 -19.11
CA MET A 1 -19.26 0.55 -17.72
C MET A 1 -19.29 -0.92 -17.35
N VAL A 2 -18.28 -1.40 -16.64
CA VAL A 2 -18.00 -2.82 -16.44
C VAL A 2 -18.04 -3.15 -14.95
N VAL A 3 -18.40 -4.39 -14.63
CA VAL A 3 -18.24 -5.01 -13.31
C VAL A 3 -17.37 -6.24 -13.52
N TRP A 4 -16.23 -6.30 -12.83
CA TRP A 4 -15.26 -7.37 -13.01
C TRP A 4 -15.80 -8.73 -12.56
N LYS A 5 -15.06 -9.81 -12.87
CA LYS A 5 -15.24 -11.14 -12.29
C LYS A 5 -13.91 -11.59 -11.69
N LEU A 6 -13.93 -12.17 -10.50
CA LEU A 6 -12.71 -12.52 -9.76
C LEU A 6 -12.24 -13.97 -9.98
N ASP A 7 -12.96 -14.73 -10.82
CA ASP A 7 -12.68 -16.15 -11.08
C ASP A 7 -11.30 -16.40 -11.69
N ASP A 8 -10.72 -15.42 -12.39
CA ASP A 8 -9.36 -15.53 -12.95
C ASP A 8 -8.28 -15.34 -11.87
N ILE A 9 -8.63 -14.74 -10.72
CA ILE A 9 -7.75 -14.76 -9.53
C ILE A 9 -7.86 -16.13 -8.87
N LEU A 10 -9.07 -16.47 -8.42
CA LEU A 10 -9.41 -17.69 -7.69
C LEU A 10 -10.90 -18.00 -7.85
N LYS A 11 -11.23 -19.30 -7.96
CA LYS A 11 -12.63 -19.73 -7.89
C LYS A 11 -13.06 -19.85 -6.44
N LYS A 12 -14.22 -19.27 -6.09
CA LYS A 12 -14.75 -19.27 -4.70
C LYS A 12 -14.74 -20.66 -4.05
N LYS A 13 -15.08 -21.70 -4.81
CA LYS A 13 -15.12 -23.11 -4.36
C LYS A 13 -13.76 -23.68 -3.95
N ASP A 14 -12.67 -23.11 -4.44
CA ASP A 14 -11.30 -23.59 -4.20
C ASP A 14 -10.64 -22.94 -2.98
N ILE A 15 -11.22 -21.86 -2.44
CA ILE A 15 -10.61 -21.04 -1.37
C ILE A 15 -10.25 -21.88 -0.13
N SER A 16 -11.18 -22.69 0.36
CA SER A 16 -10.94 -23.51 1.57
C SER A 16 -9.80 -24.51 1.35
N ARG A 17 -9.72 -25.11 0.16
CA ARG A 17 -8.64 -26.03 -0.21
C ARG A 17 -7.30 -25.30 -0.26
N ILE A 18 -7.27 -24.12 -0.89
CA ILE A 18 -6.05 -23.30 -1.01
C ILE A 18 -5.52 -22.89 0.37
N ILE A 19 -6.39 -22.45 1.28
CA ILE A 19 -5.99 -22.10 2.66
C ILE A 19 -5.35 -23.31 3.36
N SER A 20 -5.97 -24.48 3.26
CA SER A 20 -5.44 -25.72 3.87
C SER A 20 -4.10 -26.16 3.28
N GLU A 21 -3.97 -26.07 1.94
CA GLU A 21 -2.70 -26.34 1.25
C GLU A 21 -1.61 -25.37 1.69
N LEU A 22 -1.94 -24.07 1.83
CA LEU A 22 -1.02 -23.03 2.28
C LEU A 22 -0.52 -23.29 3.70
N GLN A 23 -1.42 -23.56 4.64
CA GLN A 23 -1.08 -23.90 6.03
C GLN A 23 -0.18 -25.15 6.09
N THR A 24 -0.48 -26.16 5.27
CA THR A 24 0.33 -27.38 5.18
C THR A 24 1.74 -27.10 4.67
N ARG A 25 1.87 -26.28 3.62
CA ARG A 25 3.16 -25.87 3.04
C ARG A 25 4.01 -25.10 4.04
N VAL A 26 3.42 -24.11 4.71
CA VAL A 26 4.07 -23.31 5.75
C VAL A 26 4.55 -24.21 6.89
N SER A 27 3.69 -25.10 7.40
CA SER A 27 4.05 -26.05 8.45
C SER A 27 5.20 -26.98 8.04
N LYS A 28 5.23 -27.44 6.79
CA LYS A 28 6.32 -28.28 6.26
C LYS A 28 7.62 -27.48 6.16
N LEU A 29 7.55 -26.21 5.76
CA LEU A 29 8.72 -25.35 5.63
C LEU A 29 9.27 -24.93 6.99
N GLU A 30 8.42 -24.61 7.95
CA GLU A 30 8.80 -24.29 9.33
C GLU A 30 9.55 -25.46 9.99
N LYS A 31 9.12 -26.70 9.76
CA LYS A 31 9.84 -27.91 10.22
C LYS A 31 11.26 -28.03 9.66
N LYS A 32 11.58 -27.34 8.55
CA LYS A 32 12.94 -27.26 7.99
C LYS A 32 13.81 -26.19 8.65
N LYS A 33 13.34 -25.44 9.64
CA LYS A 33 14.12 -24.40 10.34
C LYS A 33 15.50 -24.90 10.80
N LYS A 34 15.57 -26.08 11.43
CA LYS A 34 16.85 -26.68 11.89
C LYS A 34 17.78 -27.11 10.75
N SER A 35 17.25 -27.38 9.56
CA SER A 35 18.04 -27.79 8.39
C SER A 35 18.40 -26.61 7.48
N PHE A 36 17.82 -25.42 7.68
CA PHE A 36 18.17 -24.18 7.00
C PHE A 36 19.48 -23.60 7.57
N LYS A 37 20.60 -24.16 7.12
CA LYS A 37 21.94 -23.85 7.63
C LYS A 37 22.93 -23.62 6.49
N PRO A 38 24.07 -22.93 6.73
CA PRO A 38 25.00 -22.54 5.67
C PRO A 38 25.53 -23.72 4.85
N THR A 39 25.69 -24.89 5.48
CA THR A 39 26.25 -26.09 4.85
C THR A 39 25.27 -26.89 3.99
N MET A 40 24.01 -26.44 3.85
CA MET A 40 23.02 -27.18 3.08
C MET A 40 23.35 -27.26 1.59
N SER A 41 22.82 -28.28 0.93
CA SER A 41 22.98 -28.47 -0.51
C SER A 41 22.31 -27.33 -1.28
N THR A 42 22.83 -27.01 -2.46
CA THR A 42 22.23 -26.02 -3.37
C THR A 42 20.83 -26.44 -3.80
N LYS A 43 20.60 -27.74 -4.04
CA LYS A 43 19.28 -28.30 -4.37
C LYS A 43 18.27 -28.09 -3.24
N SER A 44 18.66 -28.33 -2.00
CA SER A 44 17.79 -28.11 -0.84
C SER A 44 17.44 -26.64 -0.63
N PHE A 45 18.42 -25.75 -0.83
CA PHE A 45 18.20 -24.31 -0.71
C PHE A 45 17.28 -23.79 -1.81
N ARG A 46 17.51 -24.19 -3.08
CA ARG A 46 16.64 -23.90 -4.22
C ARG A 46 15.19 -24.30 -3.94
N ALA A 47 14.97 -25.54 -3.48
CA ALA A 47 13.64 -26.02 -3.14
C ALA A 47 12.96 -25.23 -2.01
N ILE A 48 13.74 -24.60 -1.10
CA ILE A 48 13.18 -23.70 -0.08
C ILE A 48 12.79 -22.36 -0.70
N MET A 49 13.60 -21.80 -1.60
CA MET A 49 13.27 -20.54 -2.28
C MET A 49 12.03 -20.68 -3.17
N GLU A 50 11.93 -21.77 -3.93
CA GLU A 50 10.76 -22.08 -4.76
C GLU A 50 9.50 -22.26 -3.89
N GLU A 51 9.61 -22.92 -2.73
CA GLU A 51 8.47 -23.05 -1.81
C GLU A 51 8.04 -21.71 -1.21
N LEU A 52 8.99 -20.81 -0.89
CA LEU A 52 8.66 -19.46 -0.44
C LEU A 52 7.92 -18.68 -1.52
N GLU A 53 8.40 -18.72 -2.76
CA GLU A 53 7.73 -18.06 -3.89
C GLU A 53 6.30 -18.61 -4.08
N HIS A 54 6.12 -19.94 -3.98
CA HIS A 54 4.81 -20.56 -4.06
C HIS A 54 3.86 -20.09 -2.96
N ILE A 55 4.34 -20.02 -1.71
CA ILE A 55 3.56 -19.52 -0.57
C ILE A 55 3.18 -18.05 -0.78
N ASP A 56 4.14 -17.20 -1.15
CA ASP A 56 3.91 -15.77 -1.39
C ASP A 56 2.92 -15.53 -2.53
N ARG A 57 3.06 -16.26 -3.65
CA ARG A 57 2.12 -16.17 -4.78
C ARG A 57 0.71 -16.58 -4.38
N ALA A 58 0.55 -17.66 -3.61
CA ALA A 58 -0.75 -18.13 -3.15
C ALA A 58 -1.39 -17.15 -2.15
N LEU A 59 -0.60 -16.60 -1.20
CA LEU A 59 -1.05 -15.53 -0.31
C LEU A 59 -1.47 -14.28 -1.08
N SER A 60 -0.70 -13.87 -2.09
CA SER A 60 -1.00 -12.69 -2.91
C SER A 60 -2.31 -12.84 -3.68
N LYS A 61 -2.55 -14.00 -4.31
CA LYS A 61 -3.83 -14.29 -4.99
C LYS A 61 -5.00 -14.34 -4.01
N LEU A 62 -4.84 -15.01 -2.87
CA LEU A 62 -5.89 -15.09 -1.84
C LEU A 62 -6.23 -13.71 -1.26
N GLY A 63 -5.22 -12.91 -0.93
CA GLY A 63 -5.37 -11.56 -0.41
C GLY A 63 -6.02 -10.62 -1.41
N SER A 64 -5.62 -10.71 -2.68
CA SER A 64 -6.20 -9.93 -3.77
C SER A 64 -7.67 -10.29 -4.01
N TYR A 65 -8.01 -11.59 -4.06
CA TYR A 65 -9.39 -12.03 -4.15
C TYR A 65 -10.22 -11.53 -2.97
N ALA A 66 -9.75 -11.74 -1.74
CA ALA A 66 -10.46 -11.34 -0.53
C ALA A 66 -10.67 -9.82 -0.43
N SER A 67 -9.66 -9.04 -0.83
CA SER A 67 -9.74 -7.58 -0.87
C SER A 67 -10.71 -7.09 -1.94
N ASN A 68 -10.61 -7.60 -3.16
CA ASN A 68 -11.48 -7.18 -4.27
C ASN A 68 -12.93 -7.56 -4.03
N TRP A 69 -13.19 -8.78 -3.52
CA TRP A 69 -14.56 -9.21 -3.19
C TRP A 69 -15.18 -8.35 -2.09
N PHE A 70 -14.40 -7.96 -1.07
CA PHE A 70 -14.88 -7.01 -0.05
C PHE A 70 -15.13 -5.62 -0.63
N SER A 71 -14.31 -5.17 -1.59
CA SER A 71 -14.45 -3.84 -2.19
C SER A 71 -15.66 -3.69 -3.11
N GLU A 72 -16.17 -4.79 -3.69
CA GLU A 72 -17.44 -4.79 -4.43
C GLU A 72 -18.62 -4.34 -3.57
N ASN A 73 -18.65 -4.81 -2.32
CA ASN A 73 -19.67 -4.46 -1.34
C ASN A 73 -19.11 -4.61 0.08
N THR A 74 -18.77 -3.49 0.71
CA THR A 74 -18.18 -3.45 2.05
C THR A 74 -19.15 -3.87 3.18
N LYS A 75 -20.42 -4.12 2.85
CA LYS A 75 -21.43 -4.69 3.76
C LYS A 75 -21.58 -6.22 3.61
N ASN A 76 -20.90 -6.85 2.66
CA ASN A 76 -20.91 -8.30 2.50
C ASN A 76 -20.15 -8.97 3.66
N GLN A 77 -20.88 -9.72 4.49
CA GLN A 77 -20.32 -10.39 5.68
C GLN A 77 -19.37 -11.54 5.32
N GLU A 78 -19.65 -12.31 4.26
CA GLU A 78 -18.77 -13.41 3.83
C GLU A 78 -17.42 -12.87 3.32
N ALA A 79 -17.45 -11.80 2.52
CA ALA A 79 -16.25 -11.15 2.03
C ALA A 79 -15.43 -10.53 3.17
N ALA A 80 -16.10 -9.92 4.17
CA ALA A 80 -15.47 -9.39 5.36
C ALA A 80 -14.79 -10.49 6.19
N ALA A 81 -15.47 -11.63 6.37
CA ALA A 81 -14.94 -12.78 7.10
C ALA A 81 -13.70 -13.35 6.39
N LEU A 82 -13.76 -13.55 5.07
CA LEU A 82 -12.61 -14.03 4.29
C LEU A 82 -11.41 -13.07 4.40
N ARG A 83 -11.64 -11.75 4.26
CA ARG A 83 -10.56 -10.76 4.37
C ARG A 83 -9.92 -10.76 5.77
N ASN A 84 -10.71 -10.91 6.82
CA ASN A 84 -10.18 -11.00 8.18
C ASN A 84 -9.41 -12.30 8.41
N HIS A 85 -9.91 -13.43 7.88
CA HIS A 85 -9.21 -14.70 7.93
C HIS A 85 -7.87 -14.63 7.17
N TYR A 86 -7.86 -14.06 5.96
CA TYR A 86 -6.62 -13.81 5.22
C TYR A 86 -5.62 -12.96 6.02
N ARG A 87 -6.06 -11.88 6.69
CA ARG A 87 -5.17 -11.04 7.51
C ARG A 87 -4.51 -11.83 8.64
N ALA A 88 -5.29 -12.65 9.35
CA ALA A 88 -4.76 -13.51 10.40
C ALA A 88 -3.77 -14.54 9.83
N LEU A 89 -4.17 -15.25 8.78
CA LEU A 89 -3.33 -16.24 8.10
C LEU A 89 -2.02 -15.63 7.61
N SER A 90 -2.05 -14.45 6.97
CA SER A 90 -0.84 -13.78 6.47
C SER A 90 0.11 -13.45 7.62
N ALA A 91 -0.39 -12.96 8.75
CA ALA A 91 0.43 -12.67 9.93
C ALA A 91 1.05 -13.95 10.52
N ASP A 92 0.29 -15.05 10.57
CA ASP A 92 0.80 -16.35 11.03
C ASP A 92 1.90 -16.90 10.11
N VAL A 93 1.74 -16.75 8.79
CA VAL A 93 2.76 -17.15 7.81
C VAL A 93 4.01 -16.30 7.95
N GLU A 94 3.88 -14.98 8.01
CA GLU A 94 5.02 -14.06 8.20
C GLU A 94 5.81 -14.42 9.46
N THR A 95 5.10 -14.71 10.57
CA THR A 95 5.70 -15.14 11.84
C THR A 95 6.42 -16.48 11.70
N SER A 96 5.76 -17.48 11.10
CA SER A 96 6.29 -18.84 10.95
C SER A 96 7.53 -18.89 10.06
N LEU A 97 7.63 -18.00 9.07
CA LEU A 97 8.71 -17.96 8.08
C LEU A 97 9.78 -16.91 8.37
N LEU A 98 9.61 -16.11 9.43
CA LEU A 98 10.55 -15.06 9.85
C LEU A 98 12.00 -15.57 9.98
N PHE A 99 12.17 -16.84 10.38
CA PHE A 99 13.50 -17.45 10.54
C PHE A 99 14.31 -17.44 9.23
N VAL A 100 13.69 -17.53 8.06
CA VAL A 100 14.42 -17.60 6.78
C VAL A 100 15.27 -16.35 6.59
N GLY A 101 14.64 -15.17 6.73
CA GLY A 101 15.33 -13.89 6.57
C GLY A 101 16.39 -13.65 7.66
N GLN A 102 16.13 -14.10 8.90
CA GLN A 102 17.09 -13.93 10.00
C GLN A 102 18.30 -14.85 9.84
N GLU A 103 18.09 -16.14 9.60
CA GLU A 103 19.16 -17.12 9.40
C GLU A 103 19.99 -16.80 8.15
N TRP A 104 19.35 -16.37 7.07
CA TRP A 104 20.06 -16.02 5.83
C TRP A 104 21.08 -14.89 6.02
N LYS A 105 20.79 -13.90 6.88
CA LYS A 105 21.77 -12.85 7.24
C LYS A 105 22.97 -13.43 8.00
N ARG A 106 22.77 -14.51 8.76
CA ARG A 106 23.81 -15.15 9.59
C ARG A 106 24.79 -15.97 8.76
N PHE A 107 24.36 -16.52 7.62
CA PHE A 107 25.20 -17.37 6.77
C PHE A 107 26.53 -16.66 6.44
N ASP A 108 27.63 -17.42 6.48
CA ASP A 108 28.95 -16.93 6.10
C ASP A 108 29.01 -16.58 4.60
N ASN A 109 29.96 -15.73 4.21
CA ASN A 109 30.03 -15.21 2.84
C ASN A 109 30.25 -16.32 1.81
N LYS A 110 31.05 -17.34 2.13
CA LYS A 110 31.38 -18.43 1.22
C LYS A 110 30.12 -19.25 0.90
N ASN A 111 29.37 -19.66 1.93
CA ASN A 111 28.13 -20.41 1.74
C ASN A 111 27.03 -19.58 1.10
N ALA A 112 26.86 -18.32 1.51
CA ALA A 112 25.86 -17.44 0.91
C ALA A 112 26.13 -17.24 -0.60
N GLN A 113 27.38 -17.00 -1.00
CA GLN A 113 27.74 -16.89 -2.42
C GLN A 113 27.49 -18.19 -3.19
N ARG A 114 27.86 -19.34 -2.62
CA ARG A 114 27.59 -20.66 -3.22
C ARG A 114 26.10 -20.89 -3.45
N LEU A 115 25.27 -20.57 -2.47
CA LEU A 115 23.82 -20.78 -2.53
C LEU A 115 23.14 -19.78 -3.48
N MET A 116 23.54 -18.50 -3.47
CA MET A 116 23.04 -17.49 -4.42
C MET A 116 23.39 -17.85 -5.86
N LYS A 117 24.62 -18.31 -6.14
CA LYS A 117 25.04 -18.72 -7.49
C LYS A 117 24.17 -19.85 -8.04
N ALA A 118 23.65 -20.71 -7.18
CA ALA A 118 22.75 -21.79 -7.58
C ALA A 118 21.30 -21.34 -7.81
N CYS A 119 20.93 -20.12 -7.41
CA CYS A 119 19.59 -19.54 -7.59
C CYS A 119 19.70 -18.09 -8.11
N PRO A 120 20.21 -17.88 -9.34
CA PRO A 120 20.41 -16.54 -9.91
C PRO A 120 19.14 -15.66 -9.87
N GLU A 121 17.97 -16.24 -10.07
CA GLU A 121 16.66 -15.59 -10.04
C GLU A 121 16.35 -14.90 -8.69
N TYR A 122 16.83 -15.45 -7.58
CA TYR A 122 16.60 -14.89 -6.23
C TYR A 122 17.76 -14.03 -5.72
N THR A 123 18.81 -13.83 -6.53
CA THR A 123 20.06 -13.20 -6.06
C THR A 123 19.86 -11.77 -5.58
N HIS A 124 19.05 -10.97 -6.27
CA HIS A 124 18.79 -9.58 -5.85
C HIS A 124 18.09 -9.54 -4.48
N HIS A 125 16.99 -10.28 -4.33
CA HIS A 125 16.26 -10.41 -3.07
C HIS A 125 17.16 -10.89 -1.92
N LEU A 126 17.97 -11.92 -2.15
CA LEU A 126 18.89 -12.46 -1.14
C LEU A 126 20.00 -11.47 -0.75
N LYS A 127 20.49 -10.65 -1.69
CA LYS A 127 21.45 -9.57 -1.40
C LYS A 127 20.81 -8.47 -0.54
N LEU A 128 19.57 -8.07 -0.83
CA LEU A 128 18.84 -7.07 -0.05
C LEU A 128 18.69 -7.48 1.43
N ILE A 129 18.31 -8.74 1.67
CA ILE A 129 18.21 -9.29 3.03
C ILE A 129 19.58 -9.20 3.72
N ARG A 130 20.66 -9.68 3.06
CA ARG A 130 22.02 -9.70 3.63
C ARG A 130 22.62 -8.32 3.86
N ALA A 131 22.23 -7.31 3.08
CA ALA A 131 22.66 -5.93 3.31
C ALA A 131 22.28 -5.42 4.72
N GLY A 132 21.37 -6.12 5.42
CA GLY A 132 20.96 -5.82 6.80
C GLY A 132 21.82 -6.43 7.87
N LYS A 133 22.71 -7.37 7.52
CA LYS A 133 23.60 -8.04 8.46
C LYS A 133 24.41 -7.03 9.30
N LYS A 134 24.88 -5.94 8.69
CA LYS A 134 25.67 -4.89 9.37
C LYS A 134 24.90 -4.12 10.46
N HIS A 135 23.58 -4.23 10.48
CA HIS A 135 22.68 -3.55 11.42
C HIS A 135 21.95 -4.54 12.35
N MET A 136 22.34 -5.83 12.32
CA MET A 136 21.85 -6.81 13.27
C MET A 136 22.53 -6.65 14.62
N LEU A 137 21.76 -6.88 15.67
CA LEU A 137 22.21 -6.99 17.06
C LEU A 137 22.46 -8.47 17.39
N SER A 138 22.79 -8.78 18.65
CA SER A 138 22.89 -10.17 19.10
C SER A 138 21.51 -10.85 19.07
N ASP A 139 21.52 -12.17 19.05
CA ASP A 139 20.32 -13.01 18.86
C ASP A 139 19.29 -12.75 19.95
N GLU A 140 19.76 -12.72 21.20
CA GLU A 140 18.98 -12.40 22.38
C GLU A 140 18.34 -11.01 22.27
N VAL A 141 19.07 -10.02 21.74
CA VAL A 141 18.56 -8.66 21.60
C VAL A 141 17.55 -8.55 20.46
N GLU A 142 17.76 -9.23 19.34
CA GLU A 142 16.78 -9.28 18.24
C GLU A 142 15.47 -9.96 18.68
N GLU A 143 15.57 -11.03 19.48
CA GLU A 143 14.41 -11.70 20.06
C GLU A 143 13.65 -10.78 21.03
N ILE A 144 14.37 -10.12 21.94
CA ILE A 144 13.77 -9.15 22.87
C ILE A 144 13.08 -8.01 22.12
N ILE A 145 13.71 -7.44 21.07
CA ILE A 145 13.10 -6.38 20.26
C ILE A 145 11.82 -6.88 19.60
N THR A 146 11.83 -8.09 19.04
CA THR A 146 10.65 -8.68 18.39
C THR A 146 9.47 -8.78 19.36
N ILE A 147 9.70 -9.23 20.61
CA ILE A 147 8.66 -9.34 21.64
C ILE A 147 8.22 -7.95 22.14
N LYS A 148 9.19 -7.04 22.34
CA LYS A 148 8.94 -5.66 22.79
C LYS A 148 8.09 -4.89 21.78
N ASP A 149 8.39 -5.00 20.48
CA ASP A 149 7.74 -4.18 19.45
C ASP A 149 6.24 -4.40 19.35
N ILE A 150 5.80 -5.65 19.59
CA ILE A 150 4.38 -6.00 19.67
C ILE A 150 3.70 -5.22 20.80
N ASN A 151 4.29 -5.22 21.99
CA ASN A 151 3.70 -4.67 23.21
C ASN A 151 4.02 -3.18 23.46
N GLY A 152 4.99 -2.62 22.73
CA GLY A 152 5.42 -1.22 22.83
C GLY A 152 4.84 -0.37 21.69
N PRO A 153 5.65 -0.02 20.66
CA PRO A 153 5.18 0.77 19.51
C PRO A 153 3.93 0.20 18.81
N GLY A 154 3.80 -1.13 18.72
CA GLY A 154 2.62 -1.80 18.15
C GLY A 154 1.35 -1.51 18.95
N ALA A 155 1.42 -1.63 20.27
CA ALA A 155 0.31 -1.28 21.17
C ALA A 155 -0.07 0.19 21.08
N LEU A 156 0.91 1.11 21.04
CA LEU A 156 0.64 2.55 20.87
C LEU A 156 -0.06 2.85 19.54
N THR A 157 0.34 2.19 18.45
CA THR A 157 -0.31 2.33 17.14
C THR A 157 -1.76 1.82 17.17
N THR A 158 -2.00 0.73 17.91
CA THR A 158 -3.35 0.18 18.14
C THR A 158 -4.22 1.17 18.93
N ILE A 159 -3.72 1.70 20.03
CA ILE A 159 -4.42 2.71 20.84
C ILE A 159 -4.72 3.95 19.99
N TYR A 160 -3.80 4.38 19.11
CA TYR A 160 -4.01 5.55 18.26
C TYR A 160 -5.18 5.29 17.30
N SER A 161 -5.20 4.10 16.72
CA SER A 161 -6.27 3.67 15.82
C SER A 161 -7.60 3.59 16.55
N MET A 162 -7.66 3.02 17.75
CA MET A 162 -8.88 2.96 18.57
C MET A 162 -9.40 4.36 18.93
N LEU A 163 -8.50 5.25 19.36
CA LEU A 163 -8.85 6.62 19.73
C LEU A 163 -9.40 7.39 18.53
N THR A 164 -8.69 7.38 17.40
CA THR A 164 -9.06 8.16 16.21
C THR A 164 -10.27 7.61 15.46
N THR A 165 -10.50 6.29 15.50
CA THR A 165 -11.72 5.67 14.97
C THR A 165 -12.94 5.94 15.85
N GLY A 166 -12.75 6.18 17.15
CA GLY A 166 -13.79 6.60 18.09
C GLY A 166 -14.19 8.08 17.98
N PHE A 167 -13.52 8.89 17.17
CA PHE A 167 -13.85 10.30 17.02
C PHE A 167 -15.25 10.50 16.42
N SER A 168 -16.04 11.38 17.03
CA SER A 168 -17.33 11.83 16.51
C SER A 168 -17.20 13.22 15.91
N TYR A 169 -17.89 13.44 14.79
CA TYR A 169 -17.82 14.67 14.04
C TYR A 169 -19.20 15.29 13.90
N GLU A 170 -19.23 16.63 13.88
CA GLU A 170 -20.48 17.38 13.77
C GLU A 170 -20.37 18.48 12.70
N LEU A 171 -21.40 18.62 11.88
CA LEU A 171 -21.50 19.68 10.90
C LEU A 171 -22.89 20.31 10.99
N ASN A 172 -22.95 21.62 11.25
CA ASN A 172 -24.20 22.36 11.45
C ASN A 172 -25.15 21.72 12.48
N GLY A 173 -24.60 21.21 13.59
CA GLY A 173 -25.38 20.62 14.69
C GLY A 173 -25.87 19.18 14.44
N LYS A 174 -25.43 18.53 13.36
CA LYS A 174 -25.74 17.12 13.07
C LYS A 174 -24.48 16.28 13.11
N LYS A 175 -24.59 15.05 13.63
CA LYS A 175 -23.51 14.06 13.55
C LYS A 175 -23.30 13.67 12.08
N VAL A 176 -22.05 13.65 11.65
CA VAL A 176 -21.65 13.33 10.27
C VAL A 176 -20.50 12.34 10.26
N GLU A 177 -20.38 11.60 9.16
CA GLU A 177 -19.26 10.69 8.95
C GLU A 177 -18.01 11.44 8.45
N PRO A 178 -16.79 10.95 8.73
CA PRO A 178 -15.55 11.59 8.27
C PRO A 178 -15.49 11.75 6.75
N SER A 179 -16.05 10.80 6.00
CA SER A 179 -16.10 10.82 4.53
C SER A 179 -16.90 12.02 3.99
N GLU A 180 -18.00 12.38 4.65
CA GLU A 180 -18.82 13.55 4.30
C GLU A 180 -18.03 14.85 4.51
N LEU A 181 -17.31 14.96 5.64
CA LEU A 181 -16.43 16.11 5.87
C LEU A 181 -15.35 16.25 4.80
N ILE A 182 -14.71 15.15 4.41
CA ILE A 182 -13.67 15.13 3.36
C ILE A 182 -14.24 15.60 2.01
N GLN A 183 -15.46 15.17 1.66
CA GLN A 183 -16.15 15.66 0.47
C GLN A 183 -16.39 17.17 0.55
N HIS A 184 -16.90 17.65 1.68
CA HIS A 184 -17.20 19.07 1.88
C HIS A 184 -15.98 19.99 1.94
N ILE A 185 -14.80 19.49 2.34
CA ILE A 185 -13.53 20.23 2.26
C ILE A 185 -13.16 20.58 0.81
N ARG A 186 -13.71 19.86 -0.18
CA ARG A 186 -13.52 20.13 -1.62
C ARG A 186 -14.69 20.88 -2.26
N SER A 187 -15.68 21.30 -1.46
CA SER A 187 -16.87 22.01 -1.94
C SER A 187 -16.53 23.33 -2.64
N SER A 188 -17.35 23.74 -3.61
CA SER A 188 -17.29 25.10 -4.17
C SER A 188 -17.70 26.16 -3.15
N ASN A 189 -18.54 25.83 -2.16
CA ASN A 189 -18.96 26.73 -1.10
C ASN A 189 -17.84 26.90 -0.03
N GLY A 190 -17.28 28.12 0.07
CA GLY A 190 -16.20 28.42 1.00
C GLY A 190 -16.56 28.32 2.47
N SER A 191 -17.80 28.66 2.85
CA SER A 191 -18.28 28.52 4.23
C SER A 191 -18.36 27.05 4.61
N MET A 192 -18.88 26.21 3.71
CA MET A 192 -18.93 24.77 3.90
C MET A 192 -17.54 24.17 4.08
N ARG A 193 -16.59 24.49 3.18
CA ARG A 193 -15.20 24.03 3.31
C ARG A 193 -14.58 24.38 4.67
N ARG A 194 -14.76 25.62 5.13
CA ARG A 194 -14.23 26.09 6.41
C ARG A 194 -14.84 25.33 7.59
N LYS A 195 -16.17 25.20 7.62
CA LYS A 195 -16.87 24.47 8.69
C LYS A 195 -16.44 23.01 8.74
N SER A 196 -16.40 22.33 7.60
CA SER A 196 -16.01 20.92 7.53
C SER A 196 -14.54 20.71 7.89
N TYR A 197 -13.63 21.57 7.46
CA TYR A 197 -12.23 21.51 7.85
C TYR A 197 -12.07 21.67 9.37
N ASN A 198 -12.73 22.66 9.98
CA ASN A 198 -12.64 22.87 11.42
C ASN A 198 -13.26 21.72 12.21
N SER A 199 -14.39 21.18 11.75
CA SER A 199 -15.03 20.01 12.36
C SER A 199 -14.12 18.78 12.32
N LEU A 200 -13.48 18.52 11.17
CA LEU A 200 -12.58 17.38 11.01
C LEU A 200 -11.42 17.39 12.01
N PHE A 201 -10.88 18.56 12.33
CA PHE A 201 -9.73 18.67 13.24
C PHE A 201 -10.11 18.95 14.70
N LYS A 202 -11.38 19.24 15.01
CA LYS A 202 -11.85 19.49 16.38
C LYS A 202 -11.49 18.36 17.36
N PRO A 203 -11.79 17.06 17.08
CA PRO A 203 -11.41 16.00 18.00
C PRO A 203 -9.89 15.85 18.13
N TYR A 204 -9.13 16.00 17.04
CA TYR A 204 -7.67 15.98 17.09
C TYR A 204 -7.10 17.06 18.00
N VAL A 205 -7.67 18.27 17.98
CA VAL A 205 -7.26 19.36 18.88
C VAL A 205 -7.63 19.05 20.33
N ALA A 206 -8.77 18.40 20.57
CA ALA A 206 -9.21 18.01 21.92
C ALA A 206 -8.35 16.90 22.54
N HIS A 207 -7.69 16.08 21.73
CA HIS A 207 -6.84 14.97 22.17
C HIS A 207 -5.34 15.19 21.86
N LYS A 208 -4.94 16.42 21.51
CA LYS A 208 -3.60 16.70 20.95
C LYS A 208 -2.46 16.29 21.89
N GLU A 209 -2.63 16.40 23.21
CA GLU A 209 -1.62 16.04 24.20
C GLU A 209 -1.34 14.54 24.19
N VAL A 210 -2.40 13.72 24.25
CA VAL A 210 -2.28 12.25 24.20
C VAL A 210 -1.70 11.81 22.86
N LEU A 211 -2.22 12.35 21.75
CA LEU A 211 -1.70 12.05 20.41
C LEU A 211 -0.21 12.42 20.28
N ALA A 212 0.21 13.54 20.87
CA ALA A 212 1.60 13.99 20.87
C ALA A 212 2.50 13.06 21.69
N GLU A 213 2.10 12.64 22.89
CA GLU A 213 2.88 11.70 23.71
C GLU A 213 3.01 10.32 23.04
N MET A 214 1.94 9.81 22.43
CA MET A 214 2.00 8.57 21.67
C MET A 214 3.00 8.65 20.51
N TYR A 215 2.92 9.74 19.73
CA TYR A 215 3.87 9.97 18.63
C TYR A 215 5.31 10.07 19.14
N LYS A 216 5.53 10.84 20.22
CA LYS A 216 6.84 11.04 20.85
C LYS A 216 7.47 9.71 21.29
N HIS A 217 6.71 8.83 21.95
CA HIS A 217 7.24 7.53 22.38
C HIS A 217 7.61 6.62 21.21
N ILE A 218 6.81 6.61 20.14
CA ILE A 218 7.13 5.84 18.92
C ILE A 218 8.41 6.37 18.26
N ILE A 219 8.58 7.69 18.11
CA ILE A 219 9.78 8.25 17.48
C ILE A 219 11.04 8.09 18.36
N ASP A 220 10.89 8.14 19.69
CA ASP A 220 12.01 7.97 20.60
C ASP A 220 12.52 6.53 20.62
N ASP A 221 11.61 5.56 20.62
CA ASP A 221 11.93 4.13 20.47
C ASP A 221 12.64 3.88 19.13
N TRP A 222 12.05 4.32 18.01
CA TRP A 222 12.64 4.19 16.67
C TRP A 222 14.04 4.79 16.57
N ARG A 223 14.24 6.00 17.14
CA ARG A 223 15.54 6.68 17.14
C ARG A 223 16.58 5.92 17.95
N ARG A 224 16.23 5.46 19.15
CA ARG A 224 17.14 4.75 20.05
C ARG A 224 17.54 3.40 19.45
N GLU A 225 16.59 2.66 18.90
CA GLU A 225 16.87 1.39 18.22
C GLU A 225 17.74 1.60 16.98
N ALA A 226 17.42 2.60 16.14
CA ALA A 226 18.25 2.92 14.97
C ALA A 226 19.70 3.21 15.35
N ASN A 227 19.93 3.92 16.46
CA ASN A 227 21.26 4.19 17.00
C ASN A 227 21.95 2.92 17.51
N MET A 228 21.25 2.05 18.25
CA MET A 228 21.78 0.75 18.70
C MET A 228 22.21 -0.11 17.52
N ARG A 229 21.42 -0.10 16.44
CA ARG A 229 21.71 -0.78 15.16
C ARG A 229 22.75 -0.05 14.30
N LYS A 230 23.37 1.02 14.81
CA LYS A 230 24.44 1.79 14.15
C LYS A 230 24.04 2.38 12.81
N TYR A 231 22.77 2.75 12.65
CA TYR A 231 22.37 3.56 11.49
C TYR A 231 22.87 4.99 11.66
N PRO A 232 23.38 5.64 10.59
CA PRO A 232 23.90 7.00 10.69
C PRO A 232 22.80 8.03 10.98
N ARG A 233 21.55 7.75 10.54
CA ARG A 233 20.37 8.59 10.80
C ARG A 233 19.13 7.69 10.92
N SER A 234 18.11 8.15 11.64
CA SER A 234 16.84 7.42 11.79
C SER A 234 16.13 7.16 10.44
N ILE A 235 16.29 8.06 9.45
CA ILE A 235 15.74 7.88 8.10
C ILE A 235 16.47 6.78 7.31
N SER A 236 17.73 6.50 7.63
CA SER A 236 18.55 5.52 6.92
C SER A 236 18.00 4.10 7.05
N VAL A 237 17.25 3.82 8.12
CA VAL A 237 16.52 2.55 8.30
C VAL A 237 15.54 2.34 7.15
N ARG A 238 14.72 3.35 6.84
CA ARG A 238 13.70 3.27 5.78
C ARG A 238 14.31 3.39 4.39
N ASN A 239 15.31 4.25 4.21
CA ASN A 239 16.02 4.37 2.93
C ASN A 239 16.63 3.03 2.52
N ARG A 240 17.34 2.35 3.44
CA ARG A 240 17.89 1.03 3.20
C ARG A 240 16.81 -0.01 2.91
N ALA A 241 15.69 0.00 3.65
CA ALA A 241 14.59 -0.94 3.41
C ALA A 241 14.01 -0.81 1.98
N ASN A 242 14.10 0.38 1.38
CA ASN A 242 13.71 0.66 -0.01
C ASN A 242 14.86 0.53 -1.02
N ASP A 243 16.03 0.01 -0.62
CA ASP A 243 17.27 -0.04 -1.42
C ASP A 243 17.71 1.33 -1.97
N LEU A 244 17.53 2.39 -1.18
CA LEU A 244 17.88 3.75 -1.56
C LEU A 244 19.11 4.27 -0.82
N PRO A 245 20.08 4.89 -1.52
CA PRO A 245 21.15 5.60 -0.85
C PRO A 245 20.61 6.86 -0.17
N ASP A 246 21.12 7.09 1.04
CA ASP A 246 20.81 8.24 1.88
C ASP A 246 20.98 9.61 1.18
N ALA A 247 21.93 9.69 0.24
CA ALA A 247 22.20 10.88 -0.56
C ALA A 247 21.07 11.18 -1.57
N ALA A 248 20.41 10.15 -2.13
CA ALA A 248 19.32 10.36 -3.08
C ALA A 248 18.12 11.01 -2.39
N VAL A 249 17.72 10.48 -1.22
CA VAL A 249 16.61 11.03 -0.44
C VAL A 249 16.95 12.43 0.10
N ALA A 250 18.19 12.65 0.56
CA ALA A 250 18.63 13.98 0.97
C ALA A 250 18.59 15.00 -0.18
N THR A 251 18.98 14.58 -1.39
CA THR A 251 18.94 15.41 -2.60
C THR A 251 17.51 15.77 -2.96
N LEU A 252 16.58 14.81 -2.97
CA LEU A 252 15.15 15.05 -3.19
C LEU A 252 14.62 16.13 -2.22
N LEU A 253 14.84 15.95 -0.92
CA LEU A 253 14.37 16.89 0.10
C LEU A 253 14.98 18.30 -0.08
N LYS A 254 16.27 18.38 -0.39
CA LYS A 254 16.97 19.66 -0.64
C LYS A 254 16.39 20.37 -1.86
N VAL A 255 16.20 19.66 -2.97
CA VAL A 255 15.66 20.23 -4.22
C VAL A 255 14.20 20.66 -4.04
N CYS A 256 13.36 19.86 -3.38
CA CYS A 256 11.98 20.24 -3.08
C CYS A 256 11.91 21.52 -2.23
N ARG A 257 12.74 21.64 -1.19
CA ARG A 257 12.79 22.85 -0.34
C ARG A 257 13.25 24.08 -1.13
N LYS A 258 14.32 23.94 -1.94
CA LYS A 258 14.84 25.02 -2.80
C LYS A 258 13.77 25.54 -3.77
N ASN A 259 12.93 24.65 -4.28
CA ASN A 259 11.91 24.96 -5.27
C ASN A 259 10.52 25.22 -4.68
N ALA A 260 10.39 25.40 -3.36
CA ALA A 260 9.10 25.69 -2.71
C ALA A 260 8.40 26.94 -3.28
N LYS A 261 9.16 27.86 -3.89
CA LYS A 261 8.63 29.05 -4.59
C LYS A 261 7.68 28.69 -5.76
N VAL A 262 7.87 27.55 -6.42
CA VAL A 262 6.97 27.08 -7.49
C VAL A 262 5.55 26.88 -6.96
N PHE A 263 5.40 26.20 -5.83
CA PHE A 263 4.11 26.03 -5.15
C PHE A 263 3.53 27.37 -4.69
N GLN A 264 4.37 28.29 -4.20
CA GLN A 264 3.92 29.63 -3.80
C GLN A 264 3.39 30.44 -4.99
N VAL A 265 4.03 30.36 -6.15
CA VAL A 265 3.55 30.99 -7.40
C VAL A 265 2.21 30.40 -7.80
N TYR A 266 2.09 29.06 -7.80
CA TYR A 266 0.83 28.38 -8.06
C TYR A 266 -0.29 28.84 -7.12
N PHE A 267 -0.07 28.85 -5.80
CA PHE A 267 -1.10 29.25 -4.84
C PHE A 267 -1.46 30.73 -4.92
N LYS A 268 -0.51 31.63 -5.23
CA LYS A 268 -0.81 33.04 -5.52
C LYS A 268 -1.70 33.19 -6.76
N LYS A 269 -1.41 32.44 -7.83
CA LYS A 269 -2.21 32.44 -9.06
C LYS A 269 -3.61 31.87 -8.81
N LYS A 270 -3.70 30.76 -8.07
CA LYS A 270 -4.97 30.18 -7.62
C LYS A 270 -5.78 31.15 -6.75
N ALA A 271 -5.14 31.90 -5.85
CA ALA A 271 -5.82 32.94 -5.06
C ALA A 271 -6.47 34.00 -5.96
N LYS A 272 -5.73 34.53 -6.94
CA LYS A 272 -6.26 35.48 -7.93
C LYS A 272 -7.46 34.92 -8.68
N LEU A 273 -7.36 33.67 -9.17
CA LEU A 273 -8.46 33.01 -9.89
C LEU A 273 -9.70 32.75 -9.02
N LEU A 274 -9.52 32.57 -7.70
CA LEU A 274 -10.61 32.43 -6.73
C LEU A 274 -11.12 33.78 -6.19
N GLY A 275 -10.62 34.91 -6.70
CA GLY A 275 -10.97 36.24 -6.19
C GLY A 275 -10.49 36.50 -4.75
N LYS A 276 -9.45 35.79 -4.29
CA LYS A 276 -8.92 35.87 -2.92
C LYS A 276 -7.56 36.56 -2.88
N LYS A 277 -7.37 37.43 -1.86
CA LYS A 277 -6.06 38.04 -1.57
C LYS A 277 -5.03 37.01 -1.08
N LYS A 278 -5.45 36.07 -0.23
CA LYS A 278 -4.64 34.95 0.30
C LYS A 278 -5.51 33.71 0.45
N LEU A 279 -4.90 32.53 0.32
CA LEU A 279 -5.58 31.24 0.56
C LEU A 279 -5.40 30.81 2.03
N SER A 280 -6.48 30.36 2.65
CA SER A 280 -6.42 29.57 3.88
C SER A 280 -6.17 28.09 3.57
N ARG A 281 -5.85 27.26 4.57
CA ARG A 281 -5.66 25.80 4.37
C ARG A 281 -6.87 25.12 3.73
N TYR A 282 -8.07 25.51 4.12
CA TYR A 282 -9.34 25.01 3.54
C TYR A 282 -9.68 25.60 2.16
N ASP A 283 -8.85 26.47 1.59
CA ASP A 283 -9.00 26.95 0.21
C ASP A 283 -8.11 26.22 -0.79
N LEU A 284 -7.14 25.43 -0.31
CA LEU A 284 -6.18 24.73 -1.17
C LEU A 284 -6.89 23.76 -2.12
N TYR A 285 -8.00 23.17 -1.68
CA TYR A 285 -8.81 22.22 -2.47
C TYR A 285 -10.05 22.85 -3.12
N ALA A 286 -10.23 24.17 -3.02
CA ALA A 286 -11.33 24.84 -3.70
C ALA A 286 -11.24 24.61 -5.22
N PRO A 287 -12.33 24.22 -5.89
CA PRO A 287 -12.36 24.07 -7.34
C PRO A 287 -12.31 25.45 -8.01
N LEU A 288 -11.62 25.56 -9.16
CA LEU A 288 -11.52 26.80 -9.95
C LEU A 288 -12.73 27.01 -10.86
N LYS A 289 -13.22 25.94 -11.50
CA LYS A 289 -14.46 25.89 -12.30
C LYS A 289 -15.15 24.56 -12.02
N LYS A 290 -16.48 24.52 -12.13
CA LYS A 290 -17.19 23.24 -12.30
C LYS A 290 -17.01 22.82 -13.74
N ASN A 291 -16.31 21.71 -14.00
CA ASN A 291 -16.37 21.09 -15.31
C ASN A 291 -17.63 20.22 -15.33
N ASN A 292 -18.63 20.63 -16.08
CA ASN A 292 -19.90 19.92 -16.23
C ASN A 292 -19.98 19.17 -17.56
N GLU A 293 -18.89 19.13 -18.34
CA GLU A 293 -18.85 18.35 -19.57
C GLU A 293 -18.99 16.87 -19.22
N LYS A 294 -20.03 16.25 -19.78
CA LYS A 294 -20.20 14.81 -19.71
C LYS A 294 -19.19 14.17 -20.64
N LEU A 295 -18.44 13.21 -20.10
CA LEU A 295 -17.51 12.40 -20.84
C LEU A 295 -17.90 10.94 -20.64
N SER A 296 -18.40 10.30 -21.69
CA SER A 296 -18.90 8.93 -21.57
C SER A 296 -17.76 7.95 -21.26
N TRP A 297 -18.11 6.79 -20.68
CA TRP A 297 -17.16 5.69 -20.50
C TRP A 297 -16.39 5.35 -21.79
N LYS A 298 -17.10 5.30 -22.93
CA LYS A 298 -16.53 4.97 -24.24
C LYS A 298 -15.49 6.01 -24.66
N ASP A 299 -15.88 7.28 -24.68
CA ASP A 299 -14.99 8.37 -25.08
C ASP A 299 -13.75 8.44 -24.18
N ALA A 300 -13.93 8.21 -22.87
CA ALA A 300 -12.83 8.16 -21.92
C ALA A 300 -11.86 7.01 -22.22
N THR A 301 -12.35 5.79 -22.44
CA THR A 301 -11.49 4.64 -22.77
C THR A 301 -10.78 4.81 -24.10
N GLU A 302 -11.46 5.31 -25.13
CA GLU A 302 -10.86 5.58 -26.45
C GLU A 302 -9.77 6.65 -26.36
N THR A 303 -10.03 7.73 -25.63
CA THR A 303 -9.05 8.81 -25.41
C THR A 303 -7.81 8.29 -24.67
N ILE A 304 -7.99 7.47 -23.63
CA ILE A 304 -6.87 6.89 -22.87
C ILE A 304 -6.06 5.94 -23.74
N LEU A 305 -6.73 5.03 -24.46
CA LEU A 305 -6.05 4.07 -25.34
C LEU A 305 -5.29 4.79 -26.45
N GLN A 306 -5.87 5.81 -27.09
CA GLN A 306 -5.15 6.62 -28.08
C GLN A 306 -3.92 7.30 -27.46
N THR A 307 -4.07 7.91 -26.28
CA THR A 307 -2.95 8.54 -25.56
C THR A 307 -1.82 7.55 -25.25
N PHE A 308 -2.17 6.31 -24.88
CA PHE A 308 -1.20 5.26 -24.59
C PHE A 308 -0.54 4.74 -25.87
N SER A 309 -1.29 4.63 -26.97
CA SER A 309 -0.76 4.29 -28.30
C SER A 309 0.24 5.32 -28.79
N ASP A 310 -0.08 6.61 -28.66
CA ASP A 310 0.80 7.73 -29.02
C ASP A 310 2.09 7.74 -28.19
N PHE A 311 2.05 7.19 -26.98
CA PHE A 311 3.24 7.01 -26.14
C PHE A 311 4.05 5.79 -26.53
N HIS A 312 3.44 4.59 -26.56
CA HIS A 312 4.09 3.34 -26.96
C HIS A 312 3.07 2.22 -27.26
N PRO A 313 3.26 1.38 -28.31
CA PRO A 313 2.36 0.26 -28.62
C PRO A 313 2.11 -0.71 -27.44
N ASP A 314 3.13 -1.04 -26.66
CA ASP A 314 2.98 -1.94 -25.50
C ASP A 314 2.09 -1.35 -24.38
N PHE A 315 2.06 -0.02 -24.24
CA PHE A 315 1.16 0.64 -23.28
C PHE A 315 -0.29 0.50 -23.72
N TYR A 316 -0.56 0.69 -25.01
CA TYR A 316 -1.86 0.41 -25.60
C TYR A 316 -2.24 -1.06 -25.41
N GLY A 317 -1.34 -1.99 -25.78
CA GLY A 317 -1.59 -3.44 -25.72
C GLY A 317 -1.94 -3.90 -24.30
N ALA A 318 -1.14 -3.51 -23.31
CA ALA A 318 -1.40 -3.87 -21.91
C ALA A 318 -2.72 -3.28 -21.38
N ALA A 319 -3.00 -2.00 -21.66
CA ALA A 319 -4.24 -1.36 -21.21
C ALA A 319 -5.49 -1.92 -21.91
N SER A 320 -5.41 -2.17 -23.23
CA SER A 320 -6.50 -2.77 -24.01
C SER A 320 -6.83 -4.16 -23.47
N HIS A 321 -5.80 -4.98 -23.21
CA HIS A 321 -6.00 -6.32 -22.69
C HIS A 321 -6.73 -6.33 -21.33
N ILE A 322 -6.40 -5.42 -20.41
CA ILE A 322 -7.12 -5.27 -19.13
C ILE A 322 -8.59 -4.90 -19.34
N ILE A 323 -8.89 -4.00 -20.28
CA ILE A 323 -10.26 -3.56 -20.59
C ILE A 323 -11.05 -4.72 -21.22
N GLU A 324 -10.46 -5.42 -22.19
CA GLU A 324 -11.07 -6.53 -22.93
C GLU A 324 -11.39 -7.74 -22.05
N GLN A 325 -10.55 -8.04 -21.05
CA GLN A 325 -10.80 -9.11 -20.08
C GLN A 325 -11.82 -8.71 -19.00
N GLU A 326 -12.45 -7.53 -19.10
CA GLU A 326 -13.42 -7.02 -18.13
C GLU A 326 -12.86 -6.86 -16.70
N HIS A 327 -11.54 -6.66 -16.54
CA HIS A 327 -10.89 -6.52 -15.23
C HIS A 327 -11.12 -5.17 -14.53
N ILE A 328 -12.09 -4.38 -14.99
CA ILE A 328 -12.41 -3.07 -14.43
C ILE A 328 -13.81 -3.08 -13.83
N HIS A 329 -13.91 -2.83 -12.53
CA HIS A 329 -15.17 -2.51 -11.88
C HIS A 329 -15.37 -0.99 -11.83
N SER A 330 -16.02 -0.42 -12.85
CA SER A 330 -16.23 1.03 -12.99
C SER A 330 -17.61 1.53 -12.59
N LYS A 331 -18.62 0.64 -12.53
CA LYS A 331 -20.00 0.99 -12.15
C LYS A 331 -20.09 1.55 -10.73
N VAL A 332 -20.86 2.62 -10.56
CA VAL A 332 -21.21 3.18 -9.25
C VAL A 332 -22.27 2.30 -8.59
N GLN A 333 -22.00 1.84 -7.37
CA GLN A 333 -22.89 0.95 -6.63
C GLN A 333 -22.92 1.32 -5.14
N ALA A 334 -24.07 1.06 -4.50
CA ALA A 334 -24.20 1.23 -3.06
C ALA A 334 -23.24 0.29 -2.32
N ASN A 335 -22.65 0.77 -1.24
CA ASN A 335 -21.71 0.03 -0.38
C ASN A 335 -20.41 -0.42 -1.06
N LYS A 336 -20.15 -0.05 -2.31
CA LYS A 336 -18.84 -0.28 -2.95
C LYS A 336 -17.76 0.54 -2.24
N HIS A 337 -16.53 0.03 -2.21
CA HIS A 337 -15.39 0.78 -1.69
C HIS A 337 -15.24 2.13 -2.41
N ASN A 338 -14.95 3.18 -1.65
CA ASN A 338 -14.76 4.52 -2.17
C ASN A 338 -13.33 4.71 -2.70
N GLY A 339 -13.18 5.56 -3.72
CA GLY A 339 -11.89 5.86 -4.32
C GLY A 339 -11.62 5.01 -5.56
N ALA A 340 -10.35 4.80 -5.86
CA ALA A 340 -9.90 3.97 -6.95
C ALA A 340 -8.57 3.29 -6.60
N TYR A 341 -8.33 2.14 -7.23
CA TYR A 341 -7.07 1.42 -7.12
C TYR A 341 -6.87 0.46 -8.30
N CYS A 342 -5.61 0.07 -8.49
CA CYS A 342 -5.20 -1.09 -9.25
C CYS A 342 -4.63 -2.15 -8.30
N ASN A 343 -5.08 -3.40 -8.44
CA ASN A 343 -4.65 -4.55 -7.66
C ASN A 343 -4.04 -5.60 -8.58
N SER A 344 -2.80 -6.02 -8.30
CA SER A 344 -2.05 -6.98 -9.13
C SER A 344 -1.90 -8.31 -8.38
N PRO A 345 -2.69 -9.36 -8.69
CA PRO A 345 -2.75 -10.54 -7.84
C PRO A 345 -1.48 -11.40 -7.86
N ALA A 346 -0.86 -11.55 -9.03
CA ALA A 346 0.37 -12.29 -9.26
C ALA A 346 0.90 -12.02 -10.68
N PRO A 347 2.18 -12.32 -11.00
CA PRO A 347 2.74 -12.13 -12.35
C PRO A 347 2.00 -12.89 -13.47
N ASP A 348 1.29 -13.98 -13.12
CA ASP A 348 0.51 -14.80 -14.05
C ASP A 348 -0.98 -14.41 -14.10
N CYS A 349 -1.35 -13.25 -13.56
CA CYS A 349 -2.72 -12.77 -13.49
C CYS A 349 -2.79 -11.29 -13.87
N LEU A 350 -3.69 -10.94 -14.79
CA LEU A 350 -3.91 -9.54 -15.15
C LEU A 350 -4.41 -8.73 -13.95
N PRO A 351 -4.01 -7.46 -13.84
CA PRO A 351 -4.43 -6.60 -12.74
C PRO A 351 -5.92 -6.27 -12.82
N TYR A 352 -6.49 -5.96 -11.66
CA TYR A 352 -7.89 -5.57 -11.47
C TYR A 352 -7.99 -4.11 -11.04
N ILE A 353 -8.88 -3.35 -11.68
CA ILE A 353 -9.05 -1.91 -11.43
C ILE A 353 -10.43 -1.64 -10.86
N LEU A 354 -10.47 -0.97 -9.70
CA LEU A 354 -11.70 -0.48 -9.11
C LEU A 354 -11.74 1.04 -9.22
N LEU A 355 -12.86 1.57 -9.70
CA LEU A 355 -13.18 3.00 -9.60
C LEU A 355 -14.68 3.21 -9.65
N SER A 356 -15.14 4.39 -9.23
CA SER A 356 -16.52 4.84 -9.47
C SER A 356 -16.51 5.88 -10.57
N PHE A 357 -16.94 5.50 -11.77
CA PHE A 357 -16.93 6.37 -12.94
C PHE A 357 -18.24 7.18 -13.02
N THR A 358 -18.14 8.50 -13.02
CA THR A 358 -19.28 9.44 -12.96
C THR A 358 -19.43 10.30 -14.21
N ASP A 359 -19.03 9.75 -15.37
CA ASP A 359 -19.12 10.39 -16.69
C ASP A 359 -18.50 11.80 -16.74
N ASP A 360 -17.33 11.97 -16.09
CA ASP A 360 -16.62 13.24 -16.02
C ASP A 360 -15.10 13.09 -16.21
N ALA A 361 -14.44 14.21 -16.50
CA ALA A 361 -13.01 14.27 -16.74
C ALA A 361 -12.13 13.94 -15.51
N ASN A 362 -12.66 14.00 -14.28
CA ASN A 362 -11.92 13.48 -13.12
C ASN A 362 -11.95 11.95 -13.13
N SER A 363 -13.10 11.33 -13.39
CA SER A 363 -13.19 9.87 -13.52
C SER A 363 -12.30 9.33 -14.62
N MET A 364 -12.21 9.99 -15.79
CA MET A 364 -11.24 9.61 -16.84
C MET A 364 -9.80 9.70 -16.35
N ARG A 365 -9.41 10.80 -15.68
CA ARG A 365 -8.04 10.94 -15.15
C ARG A 365 -7.71 9.87 -14.11
N THR A 366 -8.67 9.54 -13.25
CA THR A 366 -8.53 8.44 -12.29
C THR A 366 -8.38 7.11 -13.02
N LEU A 367 -9.21 6.83 -14.02
CA LEU A 367 -9.10 5.62 -14.84
C LEU A 367 -7.73 5.52 -15.52
N ALA A 368 -7.24 6.61 -16.12
CA ALA A 368 -5.91 6.66 -16.74
C ALA A 368 -4.80 6.41 -15.72
N HIS A 369 -4.93 6.93 -14.49
CA HIS A 369 -3.99 6.67 -13.41
C HIS A 369 -3.95 5.19 -13.03
N GLU A 370 -5.12 4.57 -12.81
CA GLU A 370 -5.18 3.14 -12.44
C GLU A 370 -4.76 2.23 -13.59
N LEU A 371 -5.09 2.56 -14.85
CA LEU A 371 -4.59 1.85 -16.02
C LEU A 371 -3.07 1.99 -16.14
N GLY A 372 -2.48 3.11 -15.73
CA GLY A 372 -1.02 3.25 -15.66
C GLY A 372 -0.38 2.24 -14.69
N HIS A 373 -0.99 2.02 -13.51
CA HIS A 373 -0.57 0.94 -12.60
C HIS A 373 -0.80 -0.44 -13.21
N GLY A 374 -1.90 -0.62 -13.95
CA GLY A 374 -2.20 -1.86 -14.65
C GLY A 374 -1.16 -2.19 -15.72
N VAL A 375 -0.82 -1.22 -16.56
CA VAL A 375 0.25 -1.33 -17.57
C VAL A 375 1.58 -1.66 -16.89
N HIS A 376 1.92 -0.97 -15.79
CA HIS A 376 3.12 -1.29 -15.02
C HIS A 376 3.12 -2.75 -14.55
N ALA A 377 2.00 -3.24 -14.02
CA ALA A 377 1.89 -4.61 -13.53
C ALA A 377 2.00 -5.68 -14.64
N VAL A 378 1.54 -5.38 -15.85
CA VAL A 378 1.63 -6.30 -17.00
C VAL A 378 3.05 -6.37 -17.58
N LEU A 379 3.78 -5.26 -17.55
CA LEU A 379 5.09 -5.15 -18.20
C LEU A 379 6.30 -5.39 -17.27
N ALA A 380 6.10 -5.38 -15.95
CA ALA A 380 7.19 -5.40 -14.95
C ALA A 380 7.63 -6.79 -14.48
#